data_AF-A0A3D5XP62-F1
#
_entry.id   AF-A0A3D5XP62-F1
#
_cell.length_a   1.000
_cell.length_b   1.000
_cell.length_c   1.000
_cell.angle_alpha   90.00
_cell.angle_beta   90.00
_cell.angle_gamma   90.00
#
_symmetry.space_group_name_H-M   'P 1'
#
loop_
_entity.id
_entity.type
_entity.pdbx_description
1 polymer ?
#
loop_
_entity_poly.entity_id
_entity_poly.type
_entity_poly.pdbx_seq_one_letter_code
_entity_poly.pdbx_strand_id
1 'polypeptide(L)'
;MANVISGTFTLSQLLENTWKTKKNRFEYQERDVLKKVVVIKQTVLHPDRPNEPTITLMCKSFSYPNYSPYNNHVKNGGKQRKTKHQYDQIFSIETDSNGQFSMESTNWKYRLGSQKKWQDNVPQNKVKTIYRKTLSKWKKDYEKECEQIKKKYTGEIKKKKLIEAKKKYNKRKTDHRKSAPYLDKNDFNSRVNGINGDAHFRLHPALKMFGHLYGREPENLTPNPKNIFCPKHMLALIDFLIKRGILV
;
A
#
# COMPACT_ATOMS: atom_id res chain seq x y z
N MET A 1 -15.11 -8.20 17.50
CA MET A 1 -16.34 -7.42 17.24
C MET A 1 -16.49 -7.30 15.73
N ALA A 2 -17.47 -7.99 15.14
CA ALA A 2 -17.77 -7.87 13.72
C ALA A 2 -18.38 -6.47 13.48
N ASN A 3 -17.94 -5.77 12.44
CA ASN A 3 -18.41 -4.42 12.11
C ASN A 3 -19.91 -4.44 11.75
N VAL A 4 -20.77 -4.06 12.70
CA VAL A 4 -22.23 -3.93 12.60
C VAL A 4 -22.64 -2.63 11.88
N ILE A 5 -21.79 -2.07 11.01
CA ILE A 5 -22.18 -0.92 10.20
C ILE A 5 -22.64 -1.47 8.85
N SER A 6 -23.95 -1.41 8.60
CA SER A 6 -24.51 -1.59 7.25
C SER A 6 -23.81 -0.61 6.31
N GLY A 7 -23.43 -1.06 5.12
CA GLY A 7 -22.83 -0.17 4.14
C GLY A 7 -23.79 0.97 3.80
N THR A 8 -23.26 2.16 3.54
CA THR A 8 -24.08 3.35 3.28
C THR A 8 -24.18 3.69 1.79
N PHE A 9 -23.46 2.98 0.92
CA PHE A 9 -23.51 3.20 -0.53
C PHE A 9 -23.31 1.92 -1.34
N THR A 10 -23.83 1.91 -2.56
CA THR A 10 -23.73 0.76 -3.48
C THR A 10 -22.38 0.69 -4.20
N LEU A 11 -22.05 -0.45 -4.81
CA LEU A 11 -20.85 -0.55 -5.65
C LEU A 11 -20.95 0.36 -6.87
N SER A 12 -22.14 0.50 -7.47
CA SER A 12 -22.39 1.44 -8.55
C SER A 12 -22.09 2.88 -8.13
N GLN A 13 -22.58 3.31 -6.97
CA GLN A 13 -22.30 4.65 -6.43
C GLN A 13 -20.80 4.86 -6.19
N LEU A 14 -20.07 3.83 -5.72
CA LEU A 14 -18.62 3.90 -5.56
C LEU A 14 -17.90 4.08 -6.90
N LEU A 15 -18.29 3.32 -7.93
CA LEU A 15 -17.73 3.42 -9.27
C LEU A 15 -17.99 4.79 -9.88
N GLU A 16 -19.22 5.29 -9.77
CA GLU A 16 -19.60 6.62 -10.26
C GLU A 16 -18.79 7.71 -9.56
N ASN A 17 -18.65 7.64 -8.24
CA ASN A 17 -17.83 8.59 -7.50
C ASN A 17 -16.35 8.51 -7.90
N THR A 18 -15.84 7.29 -8.15
CA THR A 18 -14.47 7.08 -8.65
C THR A 18 -14.29 7.71 -10.03
N TRP A 19 -15.28 7.58 -10.91
CA TRP A 19 -15.24 8.15 -12.25
C TRP A 19 -15.20 9.69 -12.18
N LYS A 20 -16.07 10.29 -11.36
CA LYS A 20 -16.15 11.74 -11.17
C LYS A 20 -14.91 12.33 -10.52
N THR A 21 -14.33 11.66 -9.51
CA THR A 21 -13.27 12.26 -8.67
C THR A 21 -11.85 11.76 -8.98
N LYS A 22 -11.73 10.59 -9.60
CA LYS A 22 -10.46 9.86 -9.85
C LYS A 22 -10.49 9.11 -11.19
N LYS A 23 -11.00 9.75 -12.26
CA LYS A 23 -11.11 9.18 -13.62
C LYS A 23 -9.87 8.42 -14.09
N ASN A 24 -8.68 8.95 -13.78
CA ASN A 24 -7.39 8.33 -14.10
C ASN A 24 -7.20 6.90 -13.56
N ARG A 25 -8.00 6.46 -12.58
CA ARG A 25 -7.96 5.07 -12.11
C ARG A 25 -8.53 4.12 -13.15
N PHE A 26 -9.59 4.49 -13.86
CA PHE A 26 -10.15 3.71 -14.96
C PHE A 26 -9.21 3.69 -16.16
N GLU A 27 -8.70 4.86 -16.57
CA GLU A 27 -7.77 4.99 -17.72
C GLU A 27 -6.52 4.12 -17.57
N TYR A 28 -6.13 3.84 -16.33
CA TYR A 28 -4.93 3.10 -16.01
C TYR A 28 -5.21 1.85 -15.18
N GLN A 29 -6.41 1.28 -15.28
CA GLN A 29 -6.80 0.09 -14.50
C GLN A 29 -6.00 -1.15 -14.90
N GLU A 30 -5.67 -1.28 -16.18
CA GLU A 30 -4.84 -2.37 -16.73
C GLU A 30 -3.41 -2.38 -16.19
N ARG A 31 -3.00 -1.28 -15.52
CA ARG A 31 -1.73 -1.23 -14.80
C ARG A 31 -1.73 -2.12 -13.56
N ASP A 32 -2.86 -2.59 -13.07
CA ASP A 32 -2.90 -3.52 -11.93
C ASP A 32 -3.45 -4.87 -12.39
N VAL A 33 -2.67 -5.92 -12.16
CA VAL A 33 -2.96 -7.26 -12.65
C VAL A 33 -3.40 -8.16 -11.50
N LEU A 34 -4.47 -8.93 -11.72
CA LEU A 34 -4.88 -10.02 -10.85
C LEU A 34 -4.09 -11.28 -11.19
N LYS A 35 -3.43 -11.88 -10.20
CA LYS A 35 -2.61 -13.10 -10.43
C LYS A 35 -3.38 -14.39 -10.18
N LYS A 36 -4.16 -14.43 -9.12
CA LYS A 36 -4.93 -15.60 -8.68
C LYS A 36 -6.17 -15.06 -8.00
N VAL A 37 -7.34 -15.34 -8.56
CA VAL A 37 -8.63 -15.01 -7.97
C VAL A 37 -9.25 -16.31 -7.46
N VAL A 38 -9.57 -16.35 -6.17
CA VAL A 38 -10.31 -17.44 -5.53
C VAL A 38 -11.65 -16.87 -5.13
N VAL A 39 -12.71 -17.45 -5.68
CA VAL A 39 -14.10 -17.08 -5.41
C VAL A 39 -14.71 -18.18 -4.55
N ILE A 40 -15.19 -17.81 -3.36
CA ILE A 40 -15.79 -18.73 -2.40
C ILE A 40 -17.22 -18.25 -2.16
N LYS A 41 -18.20 -19.09 -2.45
CA LYS A 41 -19.59 -18.87 -2.04
C LYS A 41 -19.77 -19.54 -0.68
N GLN A 42 -20.13 -18.78 0.33
CA GLN A 42 -20.30 -19.28 1.70
C GLN A 42 -21.65 -18.85 2.26
N THR A 43 -22.23 -19.70 3.08
CA THR A 43 -23.43 -19.40 3.86
C THR A 43 -22.98 -18.90 5.23
N VAL A 44 -23.34 -17.67 5.59
CA VAL A 44 -22.93 -17.03 6.83
C VAL A 44 -24.17 -16.76 7.68
N LEU A 45 -24.12 -17.20 8.94
CA LEU A 45 -25.08 -16.78 9.96
C LEU A 45 -24.56 -15.49 10.58
N HIS A 46 -25.30 -14.41 10.38
CA HIS A 46 -24.97 -13.11 10.93
C HIS A 46 -25.55 -13.01 12.35
N PRO A 47 -24.81 -12.46 13.33
CA PRO A 47 -25.32 -12.34 14.71
C PRO A 47 -26.61 -11.51 14.81
N ASP A 48 -26.80 -10.55 13.90
CA ASP A 48 -28.00 -9.71 13.77
C ASP A 48 -29.17 -10.41 13.05
N ARG A 49 -28.92 -11.54 12.37
CA ARG A 49 -29.93 -12.34 11.66
C ARG A 49 -29.67 -13.84 11.83
N PRO A 50 -29.77 -14.38 13.06
CA PRO A 50 -29.37 -15.75 13.35
C PRO A 50 -30.25 -16.82 12.66
N ASN A 51 -31.47 -16.46 12.24
CA ASN A 51 -32.42 -17.38 11.60
C ASN A 51 -32.46 -17.26 10.07
N GLU A 52 -31.68 -16.33 9.49
CA GLU A 52 -31.67 -16.06 8.05
C GLU A 52 -30.23 -16.19 7.52
N PRO A 53 -29.79 -17.41 7.16
CA PRO A 53 -28.48 -17.61 6.58
C PRO A 53 -28.30 -16.77 5.33
N THR A 54 -27.29 -15.89 5.33
CA THR A 54 -27.01 -15.01 4.20
C THR A 54 -25.95 -15.64 3.32
N ILE A 55 -26.19 -15.67 2.01
CA ILE A 55 -25.20 -16.12 1.04
C ILE A 55 -24.21 -14.97 0.80
N THR A 56 -22.95 -15.19 1.14
CA THR A 56 -21.86 -14.24 0.91
C THR A 56 -20.89 -14.77 -0.14
N LEU A 57 -20.58 -13.95 -1.14
CA LEU A 57 -19.45 -14.17 -2.02
C LEU A 57 -18.19 -13.60 -1.37
N MET A 58 -17.15 -14.41 -1.20
CA MET A 58 -15.82 -13.95 -0.78
C MET A 58 -14.82 -14.14 -1.90
N CYS A 59 -14.32 -13.04 -2.43
CA CYS A 59 -13.29 -13.01 -3.45
C CYS A 59 -11.94 -12.68 -2.79
N LYS A 60 -11.00 -13.62 -2.86
CA LYS A 60 -9.61 -13.43 -2.44
C LYS A 60 -8.74 -13.37 -3.68
N SER A 61 -8.00 -12.28 -3.86
CA SER A 61 -7.06 -12.17 -4.98
C SER A 61 -5.69 -11.70 -4.53
N PHE A 62 -4.65 -12.21 -5.19
CA PHE A 62 -3.35 -11.53 -5.19
C PHE A 62 -3.31 -10.57 -6.38
N SER A 63 -2.89 -9.34 -6.16
CA SER A 63 -2.71 -8.36 -7.22
C SER A 63 -1.40 -7.62 -7.12
N TYR A 64 -0.94 -7.10 -8.26
CA TYR A 64 0.31 -6.35 -8.34
C TYR A 64 0.27 -5.28 -9.43
N PRO A 65 0.99 -4.18 -9.24
CA PRO A 65 1.20 -3.20 -10.30
C PRO A 65 2.11 -3.78 -11.40
N ASN A 66 1.62 -3.73 -12.63
CA ASN A 66 2.33 -3.98 -13.86
C ASN A 66 3.11 -2.73 -14.27
N TYR A 67 4.43 -2.78 -14.11
CA TYR A 67 5.35 -1.72 -14.52
C TYR A 67 5.86 -1.88 -15.95
N SER A 68 5.49 -2.94 -16.67
CA SER A 68 5.96 -3.21 -18.03
C SER A 68 5.81 -2.03 -19.00
N PRO A 69 4.71 -1.24 -18.97
CA PRO A 69 4.57 -0.07 -19.86
C PRO A 69 5.63 1.02 -19.66
N TYR A 70 6.29 1.07 -18.49
CA TYR A 70 7.35 2.04 -18.20
C TYR A 70 8.75 1.55 -18.59
N ASN A 71 8.88 0.28 -18.96
CA ASN A 71 10.17 -0.34 -19.27
C ASN A 71 10.64 -0.10 -20.71
N ASN A 72 9.75 0.33 -21.60
CA ASN A 72 10.08 0.58 -23.02
C ASN A 72 11.07 1.74 -23.21
N HIS A 73 11.30 2.57 -22.19
CA HIS A 73 12.26 3.68 -22.24
C HIS A 73 13.60 3.39 -21.54
N VAL A 74 13.78 2.23 -20.91
CA VAL A 74 15.05 1.88 -20.23
C VAL A 74 16.00 1.29 -21.28
N LYS A 75 16.62 2.16 -22.09
CA LYS A 75 17.60 1.81 -23.14
C LYS A 75 18.83 1.05 -22.62
N ASN A 76 19.08 1.04 -21.32
CA ASN A 76 20.28 0.47 -20.70
C ASN A 76 19.95 -0.65 -19.70
N GLY A 77 19.73 -1.87 -20.19
CA GLY A 77 20.08 -3.17 -19.56
C GLY A 77 19.63 -3.51 -18.13
N GLY A 78 18.98 -2.62 -17.40
CA GLY A 78 18.54 -2.85 -16.04
C GLY A 78 17.30 -3.73 -16.02
N LYS A 79 17.46 -5.02 -15.72
CA LYS A 79 16.33 -5.93 -15.42
C LYS A 79 15.63 -5.48 -14.13
N GLN A 80 14.77 -4.48 -14.22
CA GLN A 80 13.86 -4.13 -13.14
C GLN A 80 12.85 -5.28 -12.98
N ARG A 81 12.61 -5.73 -11.75
CA ARG A 81 11.75 -6.90 -11.48
C ARG A 81 10.36 -6.68 -12.09
N LYS A 82 9.86 -7.67 -12.83
CA LYS A 82 8.51 -7.65 -13.43
C LYS A 82 7.39 -7.41 -12.40
N THR A 83 7.60 -7.90 -11.17
CA THR A 83 6.69 -7.69 -10.05
C THR A 83 7.47 -7.18 -8.84
N LYS A 84 7.19 -5.95 -8.42
CA LYS A 84 7.86 -5.33 -7.26
C LYS A 84 7.02 -5.45 -5.98
N HIS A 85 5.71 -5.27 -6.09
CA HIS A 85 4.75 -5.26 -4.98
C HIS A 85 3.69 -6.33 -5.21
N GLN A 86 3.16 -6.90 -4.13
CA GLN A 86 2.03 -7.83 -4.17
C GLN A 86 1.09 -7.49 -3.01
N TYR A 87 -0.20 -7.47 -3.30
CA TYR A 87 -1.23 -7.11 -2.33
C TYR A 87 -2.30 -8.19 -2.28
N ASP A 88 -2.76 -8.47 -1.06
CA ASP A 88 -3.96 -9.24 -0.82
C ASP A 88 -5.17 -8.36 -1.13
N GLN A 89 -6.15 -8.91 -1.83
CA GLN A 89 -7.45 -8.30 -2.03
C GLN A 89 -8.49 -9.21 -1.42
N ILE A 90 -9.35 -8.64 -0.58
CA ILE A 90 -10.51 -9.33 -0.05
C ILE A 90 -11.71 -8.45 -0.36
N PHE A 91 -12.64 -9.00 -1.14
CA PHE A 91 -13.92 -8.41 -1.44
C PHE A 91 -15.00 -9.38 -0.97
N SER A 92 -15.97 -8.89 -0.21
CA SER A 92 -17.14 -9.67 0.19
C SER A 92 -18.40 -8.94 -0.20
N ILE A 93 -19.39 -9.66 -0.69
CA ILE A 93 -20.72 -9.12 -1.02
C ILE A 93 -21.80 -10.13 -0.68
N GLU A 94 -22.89 -9.66 -0.08
CA GLU A 94 -24.08 -10.44 0.22
C GLU A 94 -25.04 -10.42 -0.97
N THR A 95 -25.82 -11.49 -1.13
CA THR A 95 -26.90 -11.53 -2.12
C THR A 95 -28.01 -10.55 -1.80
N ASP A 96 -28.65 -10.00 -2.82
CA ASP A 96 -29.89 -9.25 -2.69
C ASP A 96 -31.10 -10.17 -2.45
N SER A 97 -32.30 -9.59 -2.42
CA SER A 97 -33.58 -10.31 -2.25
C SER A 97 -33.87 -11.33 -3.36
N ASN A 98 -33.24 -11.19 -4.52
CA ASN A 98 -33.37 -12.11 -5.66
C ASN A 98 -32.28 -13.19 -5.67
N GLY A 99 -31.43 -13.23 -4.62
CA GLY A 99 -30.32 -14.18 -4.53
C GLY A 99 -29.13 -13.83 -5.42
N GLN A 100 -29.05 -12.60 -5.93
CA GLN A 100 -28.02 -12.15 -6.87
C GLN A 100 -26.94 -11.33 -6.16
N PHE A 101 -25.70 -11.44 -6.61
CA PHE A 101 -24.64 -10.52 -6.19
C PHE A 101 -24.73 -9.26 -7.06
N SER A 102 -25.38 -8.23 -6.54
CA SER A 102 -25.73 -7.04 -7.31
C SER A 102 -24.75 -5.88 -7.09
N MET A 103 -24.46 -5.13 -8.16
CA MET A 103 -23.80 -3.82 -8.12
C MET A 103 -24.55 -2.78 -7.29
N GLU A 104 -25.85 -2.99 -7.08
CA GLU A 104 -26.71 -2.14 -6.25
C GLU A 104 -26.75 -2.58 -4.77
N SER A 105 -26.02 -3.62 -4.40
CA SER A 105 -25.89 -4.02 -3.00
C SER A 105 -25.14 -2.96 -2.20
N THR A 106 -25.65 -2.60 -1.03
CA THR A 106 -24.91 -1.83 0.00
C THR A 106 -24.13 -2.76 0.94
N ASN A 107 -24.43 -4.06 0.93
CA ASN A 107 -23.83 -5.06 1.83
C ASN A 107 -22.57 -5.68 1.22
N TRP A 108 -21.59 -4.83 0.96
CA TRP A 108 -20.28 -5.25 0.50
C TRP A 108 -19.18 -4.66 1.38
N LYS A 109 -18.06 -5.40 1.48
CA LYS A 109 -16.86 -4.99 2.21
C LYS A 109 -15.64 -5.23 1.35
N TYR A 110 -14.62 -4.41 1.56
CA TYR A 110 -13.39 -4.48 0.79
C TYR A 110 -12.15 -4.24 1.66
N ARG A 111 -11.05 -4.90 1.29
CA ARG A 111 -9.69 -4.63 1.76
C ARG A 111 -8.68 -4.82 0.64
N LEU A 112 -7.70 -3.92 0.61
CA LEU A 112 -6.50 -3.99 -0.21
C LEU A 112 -5.24 -3.95 0.66
N GLY A 113 -4.36 -4.93 0.49
CA GLY A 113 -3.18 -5.16 1.30
C GLY A 113 -3.44 -6.07 2.50
N SER A 114 -2.36 -6.54 3.10
CA SER A 114 -2.42 -7.42 4.27
C SER A 114 -3.01 -6.70 5.51
N GLN A 115 -3.42 -7.46 6.52
CA GLN A 115 -3.89 -6.92 7.81
C GLN A 115 -2.75 -6.61 8.79
N LYS A 116 -1.49 -6.64 8.32
CA LYS A 116 -0.33 -6.31 9.17
C LYS A 116 -0.35 -4.83 9.54
N LYS A 117 0.25 -4.51 10.69
CA LYS A 117 0.43 -3.11 11.13
C LYS A 117 1.49 -2.42 10.27
N TRP A 118 1.23 -1.15 9.95
CA TRP A 118 2.21 -0.30 9.26
C TRP A 118 3.46 -0.10 10.12
N GLN A 119 4.65 -0.28 9.53
CA GLN A 119 5.93 -0.08 10.22
C GLN A 119 6.51 1.29 9.89
N ASP A 120 6.42 2.23 10.83
CA ASP A 120 7.04 3.55 10.69
C ASP A 120 8.54 3.58 10.99
N ASN A 121 8.97 2.77 11.96
CA ASN A 121 10.36 2.70 12.41
C ASN A 121 11.10 1.55 11.72
N VAL A 122 11.13 1.56 10.39
CA VAL A 122 11.90 0.56 9.64
C VAL A 122 13.39 0.72 9.97
N PRO A 123 14.13 -0.37 10.26
CA PRO A 123 15.55 -0.27 10.56
C PRO A 123 16.30 0.46 9.44
N GLN A 124 17.14 1.43 9.81
CA GLN A 124 17.82 2.30 8.85
C GLN A 124 18.59 1.48 7.79
N ASN A 125 19.27 0.40 8.19
CA ASN A 125 20.02 -0.48 7.28
C ASN A 125 19.15 -1.17 6.20
N LYS A 126 17.82 -1.17 6.33
CA LYS A 126 16.90 -1.72 5.33
C LYS A 126 16.51 -0.69 4.27
N VAL A 127 16.58 0.62 4.54
CA VAL A 127 16.06 1.68 3.67
C VAL A 127 17.16 2.62 3.16
N LYS A 128 17.15 2.93 1.86
CA LYS A 128 18.13 3.82 1.21
C LYS A 128 17.95 5.27 1.64
N THR A 129 16.71 5.67 1.92
CA THR A 129 16.40 6.96 2.50
C THR A 129 17.00 7.07 3.90
N ILE A 130 17.96 7.99 4.06
CA ILE A 130 18.59 8.25 5.35
C ILE A 130 17.67 9.14 6.18
N TYR A 131 17.24 8.67 7.34
CA TYR A 131 16.39 9.46 8.23
C TYR A 131 17.12 10.69 8.75
N ARG A 132 16.36 11.77 8.98
CA ARG A 132 16.90 13.04 9.52
C ARG A 132 17.68 12.84 10.83
N LYS A 133 17.17 12.00 11.73
CA LYS A 133 17.84 11.65 13.00
C LYS A 133 19.21 10.98 12.76
N THR A 134 19.25 10.00 11.87
CA THR A 134 20.50 9.32 11.47
C THR A 134 21.49 10.28 10.83
N LEU A 135 21.02 11.13 9.92
CA LEU A 135 21.86 12.12 9.23
C LEU A 135 22.43 13.15 10.21
N SER A 136 21.62 13.61 11.16
CA SER A 136 22.04 14.52 12.24
C SER A 136 23.10 13.88 13.11
N LYS A 137 22.92 12.62 13.54
CA LYS A 137 23.94 11.88 14.30
C LYS A 137 25.26 11.81 13.53
N TRP A 138 25.23 11.38 12.27
CA TRP A 138 26.45 11.29 11.46
C TRP A 138 27.12 12.64 11.23
N LYS A 139 26.34 13.72 11.12
CA LYS A 139 26.87 15.08 11.00
C LYS A 139 27.59 15.51 12.28
N LYS A 140 26.99 15.26 13.46
CA LYS A 140 27.62 15.51 14.77
C LYS A 140 28.92 14.71 14.95
N ASP A 141 28.90 13.42 14.59
CA ASP A 141 30.09 12.57 14.66
C ASP A 141 31.24 13.15 13.80
N TYR A 142 30.91 13.60 12.58
CA TYR A 142 31.86 14.25 11.67
C TYR A 142 32.38 15.60 12.22
N GLU A 143 31.51 16.43 12.79
CA GLU A 143 31.90 17.72 13.36
C GLU A 143 32.86 17.56 14.53
N LYS A 144 32.60 16.59 15.42
CA LYS A 144 33.52 16.23 16.52
C LYS A 144 34.88 15.76 16.01
N GLU A 145 34.91 14.91 14.98
CA GLU A 145 36.15 14.46 14.34
C GLU A 145 36.93 15.65 13.77
N CYS A 146 36.25 16.60 13.11
CA CYS A 146 36.87 17.83 12.61
C CYS A 146 37.44 18.72 13.74
N GLU A 147 36.74 18.89 14.85
CA GLU A 147 37.23 19.65 16.00
C GLU A 147 38.49 19.04 16.60
N GLN A 148 38.51 17.72 16.79
CA GLN A 148 39.69 17.01 17.28
C GLN A 148 40.89 17.17 16.34
N ILE A 149 40.67 17.04 15.02
CA ILE A 149 41.71 17.26 14.02
C ILE A 149 42.25 18.69 14.09
N LYS A 150 41.37 19.69 14.27
CA LYS A 150 41.77 21.10 14.36
C LYS A 150 42.62 21.41 15.59
N LYS A 151 42.41 20.70 16.70
CA LYS A 151 43.18 20.83 17.95
C LYS A 151 44.53 20.11 17.89
N LYS A 152 44.59 18.94 17.24
CA LYS A 152 45.76 18.05 17.25
C LYS A 152 46.78 18.34 16.15
N TYR A 153 46.36 18.84 14.99
CA TYR A 153 47.22 18.99 13.82
C TYR A 153 47.26 20.44 13.33
N THR A 154 48.38 20.82 12.70
CA THR A 154 48.62 22.14 12.09
C THR A 154 49.06 21.99 10.63
N GLY A 155 49.15 23.13 9.91
CA GLY A 155 49.70 23.19 8.55
C GLY A 155 49.01 22.27 7.53
N GLU A 156 49.80 21.66 6.65
CA GLU A 156 49.31 20.77 5.59
C GLU A 156 48.68 19.47 6.12
N ILE A 157 49.21 18.94 7.23
CA ILE A 157 48.73 17.70 7.84
C ILE A 157 47.26 17.87 8.27
N LYS A 158 46.94 19.02 8.90
CA LYS A 158 45.56 19.37 9.24
C LYS A 158 44.65 19.39 8.02
N LYS A 159 45.08 20.04 6.92
CA LYS A 159 44.31 20.12 5.67
C LYS A 159 44.03 18.72 5.10
N LYS A 160 45.05 17.85 5.00
CA LYS A 160 44.91 16.46 4.54
C LYS A 160 43.92 15.67 5.39
N LYS A 161 44.03 15.76 6.73
CA LYS A 161 43.14 15.05 7.67
C LYS A 161 41.67 15.50 7.58
N LEU A 162 41.42 16.79 7.40
CA LEU A 162 40.05 17.30 7.20
C LEU A 162 39.42 16.80 5.89
N ILE A 163 40.22 16.72 4.81
CA ILE A 163 39.78 16.14 3.53
C ILE A 163 39.44 14.64 3.70
N GLU A 164 40.28 13.89 4.40
CA GLU A 164 40.03 12.46 4.72
C GLU A 164 38.72 12.29 5.50
N ALA A 165 38.49 13.10 6.54
CA ALA A 165 37.27 13.05 7.33
C ALA A 165 36.02 13.34 6.48
N LYS A 166 36.09 14.32 5.57
CA LYS A 166 35.00 14.62 4.64
C LYS A 166 34.74 13.47 3.67
N LYS A 167 35.79 12.88 3.11
CA LYS A 167 35.69 11.69 2.22
C LYS A 167 35.02 10.53 2.96
N LYS A 168 35.43 10.24 4.19
CA LYS A 168 34.84 9.19 5.05
C LYS A 168 33.37 9.44 5.33
N TYR A 169 32.99 10.66 5.71
CA TYR A 169 31.60 11.03 5.94
C TYR A 169 30.71 10.86 4.70
N ASN A 170 31.20 11.29 3.53
CA ASN A 170 30.47 11.13 2.27
C ASN A 170 30.39 9.65 1.86
N LYS A 171 31.49 8.89 2.00
CA LYS A 171 31.54 7.45 1.71
C LYS A 171 30.49 6.69 2.54
N ARG A 172 30.36 6.99 3.83
CA ARG A 172 29.33 6.39 4.70
C ARG A 172 27.91 6.56 4.14
N LYS A 173 27.57 7.73 3.58
CA LYS A 173 26.26 7.97 2.96
C LYS A 173 26.08 7.16 1.68
N THR A 174 27.11 7.08 0.87
CA THR A 174 27.10 6.34 -0.39
C THR A 174 26.96 4.83 -0.13
N ASP A 175 27.77 4.28 0.77
CA ASP A 175 27.77 2.86 1.11
C ASP A 175 26.42 2.44 1.67
N HIS A 176 25.83 3.27 2.54
CA HIS A 176 24.49 3.04 3.07
C HIS A 176 23.42 2.96 1.97
N ARG A 177 23.41 3.92 1.04
CA ARG A 177 22.45 3.95 -0.08
C ARG A 177 22.63 2.77 -1.04
N LYS A 178 23.84 2.22 -1.13
CA LYS A 178 24.14 1.03 -1.93
C LYS A 178 23.69 -0.26 -1.24
N SER A 179 23.89 -0.38 0.07
CA SER A 179 23.62 -1.62 0.81
C SER A 179 22.13 -1.84 1.11
N ALA A 180 21.35 -0.77 1.25
CA ALA A 180 19.96 -0.89 1.69
C ALA A 180 19.04 -1.46 0.58
N PRO A 181 18.26 -2.53 0.85
CA PRO A 181 17.44 -3.23 -0.14
C PRO A 181 16.15 -2.50 -0.58
N TYR A 182 15.66 -1.53 0.20
CA TYR A 182 14.39 -0.83 -0.05
C TYR A 182 14.62 0.66 -0.23
N LEU A 183 13.82 1.31 -1.07
CA LEU A 183 13.98 2.76 -1.30
C LEU A 183 13.69 3.59 -0.04
N ASP A 184 12.58 3.28 0.62
CA ASP A 184 12.10 3.97 1.81
C ASP A 184 11.17 3.04 2.64
N LYS A 185 10.53 3.60 3.67
CA LYS A 185 9.58 2.86 4.51
C LYS A 185 8.34 2.40 3.75
N ASN A 186 7.92 3.13 2.72
CA ASN A 186 6.74 2.79 1.93
C ASN A 186 7.05 1.56 1.06
N ASP A 187 8.20 1.56 0.38
CA ASP A 187 8.70 0.44 -0.40
C ASP A 187 8.87 -0.81 0.47
N PHE A 188 9.40 -0.65 1.69
CA PHE A 188 9.48 -1.74 2.67
C PHE A 188 8.11 -2.32 3.01
N ASN A 189 7.15 -1.49 3.45
CA ASN A 189 5.82 -1.96 3.86
C ASN A 189 5.05 -2.61 2.70
N SER A 190 5.19 -2.07 1.48
CA SER A 190 4.53 -2.64 0.31
C SER A 190 5.16 -3.95 -0.16
N ARG A 191 6.48 -4.13 0.01
CA ARG A 191 7.18 -5.35 -0.47
C ARG A 191 7.24 -6.47 0.56
N VAL A 192 7.43 -6.13 1.83
CA VAL A 192 7.62 -7.10 2.93
C VAL A 192 6.31 -7.37 3.65
N ASN A 193 5.56 -6.30 3.93
CA ASN A 193 4.30 -6.42 4.66
C ASN A 193 3.10 -6.57 3.72
N GLY A 194 3.25 -6.36 2.41
CA GLY A 194 2.14 -6.42 1.46
C GLY A 194 1.07 -5.36 1.74
N ILE A 195 1.45 -4.21 2.32
CA ILE A 195 0.52 -3.12 2.65
C ILE A 195 0.55 -2.11 1.50
N ASN A 196 -0.62 -1.84 0.93
CA ASN A 196 -0.78 -0.75 -0.02
C ASN A 196 -0.97 0.57 0.75
N GLY A 197 0.02 1.46 0.70
CA GLY A 197 0.01 2.71 1.48
C GLY A 197 -1.15 3.64 1.10
N ASP A 198 -1.50 3.73 -0.18
CA ASP A 198 -2.65 4.52 -0.64
C ASP A 198 -3.94 4.02 0.00
N ALA A 199 -4.16 2.70 -0.04
CA ALA A 199 -5.33 2.10 0.55
C ALA A 199 -5.33 2.23 2.08
N HIS A 200 -4.20 1.92 2.72
CA HIS A 200 -4.07 1.94 4.19
C HIS A 200 -4.34 3.33 4.77
N PHE A 201 -3.76 4.38 4.18
CA PHE A 201 -3.84 5.73 4.74
C PHE A 201 -5.05 6.54 4.28
N ARG A 202 -5.59 6.28 3.08
CA ARG A 202 -6.68 7.09 2.51
C ARG A 202 -8.00 6.33 2.46
N LEU A 203 -8.00 5.17 1.83
CA LEU A 203 -9.22 4.44 1.52
C LEU A 203 -9.78 3.70 2.75
N HIS A 204 -8.97 2.95 3.48
CA HIS A 204 -9.44 2.10 4.58
C HIS A 204 -10.14 2.90 5.70
N PRO A 205 -9.63 4.06 6.15
CA PRO A 205 -10.35 4.89 7.11
C PRO A 205 -11.70 5.35 6.59
N ALA A 206 -11.76 5.74 5.31
CA ALA A 206 -13.00 6.17 4.68
C ALA A 206 -14.01 5.00 4.56
N LEU A 207 -13.56 3.83 4.09
CA LEU A 207 -14.40 2.62 4.05
C LEU A 207 -14.90 2.23 5.43
N LYS A 208 -14.08 2.38 6.49
CA LYS A 208 -14.53 2.11 7.87
C LYS A 208 -15.69 3.04 8.25
N MET A 209 -15.55 4.33 7.98
CA MET A 209 -16.55 5.35 8.31
C MET A 209 -17.92 5.06 7.69
N PHE A 210 -17.97 4.45 6.51
CA PHE A 210 -19.21 4.10 5.81
C PHE A 210 -19.56 2.61 5.88
N GLY A 211 -18.93 1.84 6.77
CA GLY A 211 -19.26 0.44 6.95
C GLY A 211 -18.84 -0.49 5.80
N HIS A 212 -17.87 -0.13 4.97
CA HIS A 212 -17.39 -0.96 3.84
C HIS A 212 -16.00 -1.57 4.06
N LEU A 213 -15.37 -1.38 5.22
CA LEU A 213 -14.04 -1.97 5.49
C LEU A 213 -14.14 -3.42 5.95
N TYR A 214 -13.46 -4.32 5.23
CA TYR A 214 -13.27 -5.71 5.66
C TYR A 214 -12.11 -5.85 6.66
N GLY A 215 -12.28 -6.56 7.78
CA GLY A 215 -11.20 -6.91 8.71
C GLY A 215 -10.68 -5.78 9.60
N ARG A 216 -9.42 -5.88 10.06
CA ARG A 216 -8.84 -5.01 11.10
C ARG A 216 -8.84 -3.51 10.76
N GLU A 217 -9.29 -2.70 11.70
CA GLU A 217 -9.33 -1.26 11.53
C GLU A 217 -7.93 -0.62 11.40
N PRO A 218 -7.78 0.43 10.58
CA PRO A 218 -6.57 1.25 10.60
C PRO A 218 -6.46 2.02 11.92
N GLU A 219 -5.33 1.86 12.61
CA GLU A 219 -5.07 2.52 13.89
C GLU A 219 -4.72 4.00 13.70
N ASN A 220 -5.31 4.87 14.52
CA ASN A 220 -4.95 6.29 14.64
C ASN A 220 -5.02 7.10 13.33
N LEU A 221 -5.91 6.72 12.41
CA LEU A 221 -6.14 7.47 11.18
C LEU A 221 -7.50 8.18 11.19
N THR A 222 -7.47 9.50 10.98
CA THR A 222 -8.69 10.30 10.80
C THR A 222 -9.30 10.01 9.42
N PRO A 223 -10.55 9.54 9.34
CA PRO A 223 -11.21 9.29 8.07
C PRO A 223 -11.48 10.60 7.32
N ASN A 224 -11.44 10.53 5.99
CA ASN A 224 -11.83 11.64 5.12
C ASN A 224 -12.83 11.12 4.07
N PRO A 225 -14.07 11.65 4.05
CA PRO A 225 -15.11 11.18 3.13
C PRO A 225 -14.72 11.35 1.65
N LYS A 226 -13.86 12.32 1.32
CA LYS A 226 -13.38 12.54 -0.06
C LYS A 226 -12.45 11.43 -0.57
N ASN A 227 -12.02 10.50 0.29
CA ASN A 227 -11.15 9.39 -0.07
C ASN A 227 -11.90 8.09 -0.39
N ILE A 228 -13.21 8.17 -0.64
CA ILE A 228 -13.98 7.04 -1.17
C ILE A 228 -13.72 6.91 -2.67
N PHE A 229 -13.06 5.84 -3.08
CA PHE A 229 -12.79 5.52 -4.49
C PHE A 229 -12.45 4.04 -4.64
N CYS A 230 -12.65 3.47 -5.83
CA CYS A 230 -12.13 2.17 -6.19
C CYS A 230 -10.64 2.27 -6.49
N PRO A 231 -9.74 1.60 -5.75
CA PRO A 231 -8.38 1.45 -6.21
C PRO A 231 -8.39 0.61 -7.49
N LYS A 232 -7.39 0.80 -8.35
CA LYS A 232 -7.27 0.09 -9.63
C LYS A 232 -7.33 -1.43 -9.48
N HIS A 233 -6.71 -1.96 -8.42
CA HIS A 233 -6.84 -3.37 -8.03
C HIS A 233 -8.29 -3.84 -7.83
N MET A 234 -9.15 -3.00 -7.22
CA MET A 234 -10.58 -3.28 -7.05
C MET A 234 -11.33 -3.18 -8.37
N LEU A 235 -11.00 -2.18 -9.21
CA LEU A 235 -11.59 -2.06 -10.55
C LEU A 235 -11.32 -3.31 -11.39
N ALA A 236 -10.08 -3.81 -11.38
CA ALA A 236 -9.72 -5.05 -12.06
C ALA A 236 -10.51 -6.26 -11.54
N LEU A 237 -10.75 -6.33 -10.22
CA LEU A 237 -11.54 -7.41 -9.61
C LEU A 237 -13.02 -7.31 -10.00
N ILE A 238 -13.62 -6.11 -9.94
CA ILE A 238 -15.01 -5.88 -10.34
C ILE A 238 -15.19 -6.24 -11.82
N ASP A 239 -14.32 -5.76 -12.70
CA ASP A 239 -14.34 -6.07 -14.13
C ASP A 239 -14.24 -7.59 -14.38
N PHE A 240 -13.36 -8.29 -13.65
CA PHE A 240 -13.28 -9.75 -13.70
C PHE A 240 -14.60 -10.44 -13.28
N LEU A 241 -15.24 -9.98 -12.20
CA LEU A 241 -16.48 -10.60 -11.70
C LEU A 241 -17.66 -10.36 -12.64
N ILE A 242 -17.78 -9.15 -13.22
CA ILE A 242 -18.81 -8.80 -14.21
C ILE A 242 -18.62 -9.63 -15.48
N LYS A 243 -17.40 -9.71 -16.02
CA LYS A 243 -17.10 -10.52 -17.22
C LYS A 243 -17.35 -12.01 -17.05
N ARG A 244 -17.42 -12.49 -15.80
CA ARG A 244 -17.73 -13.88 -15.46
C ARG A 244 -19.21 -14.10 -15.14
N GLY A 245 -20.05 -13.07 -15.20
CA GLY A 245 -21.47 -13.13 -14.83
C GLY A 245 -21.71 -13.42 -13.35
N ILE A 246 -20.70 -13.20 -12.50
CA ILE A 246 -20.80 -13.43 -11.05
C ILE A 246 -21.43 -12.23 -10.35
N LEU A 247 -21.04 -11.03 -10.78
CA LEU A 247 -21.54 -9.75 -10.29
C LEU A 247 -22.40 -9.14 -11.39
N VAL A 248 -23.65 -8.80 -11.05
CA VAL A 248 -24.67 -8.28 -11.98
C VAL A 248 -25.06 -6.85 -11.63
#